data_AF-A0A7X2IMP6-F1
#
_entry.id   AF-A0A7X2IMP6-F1
#
_cell.length_a   1.000
_cell.length_b   1.000
_cell.length_c   1.000
_cell.angle_alpha   90.00
_cell.angle_beta   90.00
_cell.angle_gamma   90.00
#
_symmetry.space_group_name_H-M   'P 1'
#
loop_
_entity.id
_entity.type
_entity.pdbx_description
1 polymer ?
#
loop_
_entity_poly.entity_id
_entity_poly.type
_entity_poly.pdbx_seq_one_letter_code
_entity_poly.pdbx_strand_id
1 'polypeptide(L)'
;MKIVNLTKLASLAVLAGCAGPAPITQRVEVPVFTPCVKVVPQRPAFEFDKLDAAVSDGRKVMALARDWVRGRKYEGELEAVVAGCR
;
A
#
# COMPACT_ATOMS: atom_id res chain seq x y z
N MET A 1 -29.69 13.08 -68.29
CA MET A 1 -28.89 12.40 -67.25
C MET A 1 -27.67 13.29 -66.97
N LYS A 2 -27.56 13.88 -65.76
CA LYS A 2 -26.46 14.80 -65.43
C LYS A 2 -25.25 14.00 -64.96
N ILE A 3 -24.13 14.16 -65.66
CA ILE A 3 -22.84 13.55 -65.35
C ILE A 3 -22.34 14.18 -64.05
N VAL A 4 -22.40 13.43 -62.94
CA VAL A 4 -21.88 13.88 -61.65
C VAL A 4 -20.35 13.74 -61.70
N ASN A 5 -19.65 14.84 -61.43
CA ASN A 5 -18.20 14.94 -61.58
C ASN A 5 -17.49 14.10 -60.48
N LEU A 6 -16.83 13.02 -60.88
CA LEU A 6 -16.21 12.01 -60.02
C LEU A 6 -15.20 12.60 -59.01
N THR A 7 -14.54 13.71 -59.39
CA THR A 7 -13.61 14.44 -58.51
C THR A 7 -14.30 15.06 -57.30
N LYS A 8 -15.56 15.51 -57.43
CA LYS A 8 -16.34 16.04 -56.30
C LYS A 8 -16.72 14.95 -55.30
N LEU A 9 -17.00 13.74 -55.78
CA LEU A 9 -17.31 12.57 -54.94
C LEU A 9 -16.09 12.09 -54.15
N ALA A 10 -14.91 12.10 -54.78
CA ALA A 10 -13.66 11.73 -54.11
C ALA A 10 -13.32 12.68 -52.95
N SER A 11 -13.52 13.98 -53.13
CA SER A 11 -13.32 14.96 -52.06
C SER A 11 -14.28 14.78 -50.87
N LEU A 12 -15.53 14.38 -51.11
CA LEU A 12 -16.51 14.14 -50.03
C LEU A 12 -16.19 12.87 -49.22
N ALA A 13 -15.63 11.84 -49.87
CA ALA A 13 -15.27 10.58 -49.21
C ALA A 13 -14.12 10.73 -48.20
N VAL A 14 -13.18 11.65 -48.45
CA VAL A 14 -12.01 11.87 -47.58
C VAL A 14 -12.38 12.57 -46.27
N LEU A 15 -13.42 13.42 -46.26
CA LEU A 15 -13.84 14.14 -45.04
C LEU A 15 -14.67 13.28 -44.06
N ALA A 16 -15.23 12.15 -44.51
CA ALA A 16 -16.01 11.27 -43.64
C ALA A 16 -15.17 10.65 -42.50
N GLY A 17 -13.84 10.60 -42.64
CA GLY A 17 -12.93 10.11 -41.60
C GLY A 17 -12.66 11.09 -40.46
N CYS A 18 -12.97 12.39 -40.61
CA CYS A 18 -12.74 13.40 -39.56
C CYS A 18 -13.89 13.51 -38.54
N ALA A 19 -15.03 12.86 -38.79
CA ALA A 19 -16.20 12.88 -37.90
C ALA A 19 -16.23 11.67 -36.93
N GLY A 20 -15.07 11.10 -36.61
CA GLY A 20 -14.97 9.99 -35.66
C GLY A 20 -15.44 10.38 -34.25
N PRO A 21 -16.00 9.44 -33.48
CA PRO A 21 -16.46 9.72 -32.12
C PRO A 21 -15.31 10.25 -31.26
N ALA A 22 -15.61 11.27 -30.44
CA ALA A 22 -14.65 11.80 -29.49
C ALA A 22 -14.18 10.68 -28.54
N PRO A 23 -12.88 10.62 -28.20
CA PRO A 23 -12.37 9.62 -27.28
C PRO A 23 -13.14 9.69 -25.95
N ILE A 24 -13.73 8.56 -25.56
CA ILE A 24 -14.52 8.44 -24.34
C ILE A 24 -13.55 8.19 -23.19
N THR A 25 -13.49 9.11 -22.23
CA THR A 25 -12.75 8.90 -20.98
C THR A 25 -13.56 7.98 -20.06
N GLN A 26 -13.02 6.81 -19.75
CA GLN A 26 -13.62 5.88 -18.79
C GLN A 26 -12.89 5.93 -17.45
N ARG A 27 -13.64 6.13 -16.37
CA ARG A 27 -13.11 5.99 -15.01
C ARG A 27 -13.03 4.51 -14.67
N VAL A 28 -11.85 4.04 -14.27
CA VAL A 28 -11.62 2.67 -13.81
C VAL A 28 -11.11 2.73 -12.37
N GLU A 29 -11.80 2.04 -11.45
CA GLU A 29 -11.30 1.86 -10.10
C GLU A 29 -10.35 0.67 -10.08
N VAL A 30 -9.06 0.97 -9.91
CA VAL A 30 -8.02 -0.05 -9.78
C VAL A 30 -7.83 -0.33 -8.28
N PRO A 31 -8.07 -1.58 -7.81
CA PRO A 31 -7.82 -1.92 -6.42
C PRO A 31 -6.32 -1.78 -6.13
N VAL A 32 -5.98 -0.90 -5.19
CA VAL A 32 -4.62 -0.74 -4.70
C VAL A 32 -4.45 -1.61 -3.47
N PHE A 33 -3.35 -2.35 -3.39
CA PHE A 33 -3.01 -3.10 -2.18
C PHE A 33 -2.92 -2.13 -0.99
N THR A 34 -3.70 -2.41 0.05
CA THR A 34 -3.54 -1.73 1.34
C THR A 34 -3.01 -2.71 2.37
N PRO A 35 -1.98 -2.35 3.16
CA PRO A 35 -1.51 -3.22 4.23
C PRO A 35 -2.67 -3.47 5.20
N CYS A 36 -2.84 -4.72 5.61
CA CYS A 36 -3.88 -5.06 6.57
C CYS A 36 -3.59 -4.44 7.95
N VAL A 37 -2.34 -4.52 8.41
CA VAL A 37 -1.91 -3.90 9.66
C VAL A 37 -1.98 -2.38 9.52
N LYS A 38 -2.93 -1.76 10.23
CA LYS A 38 -3.12 -0.31 10.23
C LYS A 38 -2.36 0.41 11.35
N VAL A 39 -2.21 -0.27 12.49
CA VAL A 39 -1.56 0.28 13.68
C VAL A 39 -0.60 -0.76 14.21
N VAL A 40 0.62 -0.35 14.48
CA VAL A 40 1.64 -1.18 15.12
C VAL A 40 1.70 -0.76 16.60
N PRO A 41 1.48 -1.68 17.55
CA PRO A 41 1.68 -1.41 18.97
C PRO A 41 3.07 -0.81 19.23
N GLN A 42 3.15 0.15 20.14
CA GLN A 42 4.42 0.81 20.44
C GLN A 42 5.32 -0.14 21.23
N ARG A 43 6.55 -0.37 20.73
CA ARG A 43 7.56 -1.14 21.46
C ARG A 43 7.86 -0.49 22.81
N PRO A 44 7.80 -1.25 23.92
CA PRO A 44 8.17 -0.71 25.22
C PRO A 44 9.64 -0.30 25.28
N ALA A 45 9.94 0.76 26.02
CA ALA A 45 11.31 1.13 26.34
C ALA A 45 11.84 0.17 27.43
N PHE A 46 12.42 -0.96 27.01
CA PHE A 46 13.01 -1.95 27.90
C PHE A 46 14.17 -1.37 28.69
N GLU A 47 14.33 -1.82 29.94
CA GLU A 47 15.46 -1.44 30.78
C GLU A 47 16.76 -2.06 30.25
N PHE A 48 16.69 -3.30 29.77
CA PHE A 48 17.83 -4.01 29.20
C PHE A 48 18.47 -3.25 28.04
N ASP A 49 17.65 -2.67 27.16
CA ASP A 49 18.10 -1.91 25.98
C ASP A 49 18.91 -0.64 26.34
N LYS A 50 18.83 -0.19 27.61
CA LYS A 50 19.53 1.01 28.10
C LYS A 50 20.84 0.68 28.84
N LEU A 51 21.13 -0.60 29.04
CA LEU A 51 22.32 -1.03 29.75
C LEU A 51 23.56 -0.91 28.86
N ASP A 52 24.64 -0.41 29.44
CA ASP A 52 25.97 -0.47 28.81
C ASP A 52 26.44 -1.94 28.71
N ALA A 53 27.20 -2.27 27.67
CA ALA A 53 27.74 -3.61 27.47
C ALA A 53 28.63 -4.09 28.64
N ALA A 54 29.32 -3.16 29.30
CA ALA A 54 30.27 -3.42 30.39
C ALA A 54 29.59 -3.66 31.75
N VAL A 55 28.27 -3.50 31.88
CA VAL A 55 27.60 -3.81 33.16
C VAL A 55 27.67 -5.31 33.47
N SER A 56 27.68 -5.66 34.75
CA SER A 56 27.76 -7.06 35.18
C SER A 56 26.58 -7.89 34.68
N ASP A 57 26.82 -9.17 34.45
CA ASP A 57 25.79 -10.09 33.96
C ASP A 57 24.61 -10.21 34.91
N GLY A 58 24.86 -10.14 36.23
CA GLY A 58 23.78 -10.09 37.23
C GLY A 58 22.83 -8.91 37.00
N ARG A 59 23.34 -7.72 36.66
CA ARG A 59 22.49 -6.57 36.34
C ARG A 59 21.71 -6.75 35.04
N LYS A 60 22.33 -7.35 34.03
CA LYS A 60 21.69 -7.70 32.75
C LYS A 60 20.52 -8.66 32.95
N VAL A 61 20.75 -9.76 33.67
CA VAL A 61 19.72 -10.77 33.98
C VAL A 61 18.56 -10.16 34.77
N MET A 62 18.86 -9.31 35.75
CA MET A 62 17.81 -8.65 36.53
C MET A 62 16.97 -7.66 35.70
N ALA A 63 17.57 -6.95 34.75
CA ALA A 63 16.83 -6.08 33.83
C ALA A 63 15.93 -6.91 32.90
N LEU A 64 16.46 -8.00 32.32
CA LEU A 64 15.66 -8.96 31.53
C LEU A 64 14.47 -9.52 32.31
N ALA A 65 14.67 -9.91 33.58
CA ALA A 65 13.61 -10.43 34.41
C ALA A 65 12.48 -9.42 34.64
N ARG A 66 12.81 -8.13 34.79
CA ARG A 66 11.82 -7.05 34.91
C ARG A 66 11.09 -6.77 33.59
N ASP A 67 11.82 -6.83 32.48
CA ASP A 67 11.25 -6.58 31.16
C ASP A 67 10.40 -7.75 30.64
N TRP A 68 10.60 -8.97 31.16
CA TRP A 68 9.98 -10.20 30.70
C TRP A 68 8.45 -10.10 30.51
N VAL A 69 7.73 -9.72 31.55
CA VAL A 69 6.26 -9.64 31.51
C VAL A 69 5.79 -8.60 30.50
N ARG A 70 6.51 -7.48 30.39
CA ARG A 70 6.21 -6.41 29.44
C ARG A 70 6.45 -6.85 28.00
N GLY A 71 7.53 -7.60 27.77
CA GLY A 71 7.84 -8.22 26.47
C GLY A 71 6.74 -9.19 26.04
N ARG A 72 6.34 -10.12 26.92
CA ARG A 72 5.27 -11.10 26.62
C ARG A 72 3.94 -10.44 26.30
N LYS A 73 3.57 -9.37 27.02
CA LYS A 73 2.37 -8.59 26.72
C LYS A 73 2.46 -7.95 25.32
N TYR A 74 3.58 -7.29 25.02
CA TYR A 74 3.79 -6.65 23.73
C TYR A 74 3.78 -7.65 22.57
N GLU A 75 4.40 -8.81 22.73
CA GLU A 75 4.34 -9.91 21.76
C GLU A 75 2.89 -10.36 21.51
N GLY A 76 2.10 -10.54 22.57
CA GLY A 76 0.68 -10.89 22.43
C GLY A 76 -0.15 -9.82 21.70
N GLU A 77 0.13 -8.54 21.91
CA GLU A 77 -0.51 -7.44 21.18
C GLU A 77 -0.13 -7.46 19.69
N LEU A 78 1.14 -7.73 19.36
CA LEU A 78 1.58 -7.88 17.98
C LEU A 78 0.92 -9.08 17.29
N GLU A 79 0.87 -10.22 17.97
CA GLU A 79 0.22 -11.43 17.48
C GLU A 79 -1.27 -11.19 17.22
N ALA A 80 -1.96 -10.49 18.11
CA ALA A 80 -3.37 -10.13 17.93
C ALA A 80 -3.61 -9.26 16.69
N VAL A 81 -2.72 -8.28 16.43
CA VAL A 81 -2.81 -7.42 15.26
C VAL A 81 -2.63 -8.21 13.95
N VAL A 82 -1.68 -9.15 13.92
CA VAL A 82 -1.45 -10.01 12.75
C VAL A 82 -2.58 -11.04 12.59
N ALA A 83 -3.10 -11.60 13.69
CA ALA A 83 -4.22 -12.52 13.66
C ALA A 83 -5.50 -11.88 13.08
N GLY A 84 -5.73 -10.59 13.35
CA GLY A 84 -6.83 -9.83 12.74
C GLY A 84 -6.72 -9.62 11.23
N CYS A 85 -5.60 -10.02 10.61
CA CYS A 85 -5.34 -9.87 9.17
C CYS A 85 -5.58 -11.13 8.34
N ARG A 86 -5.89 -12.24 8.98
CA ARG A 86 -6.23 -13.51 8.32
C ARG A 86 -7.74 -13.67 8.25
#